data_AF-A0A3C0R8X8-F1
#
_entry.id   AF-A0A3C0R8X8-F1
#
_cell.length_a   1.000
_cell.length_b   1.000
_cell.length_c   1.000
_cell.angle_alpha   90.00
_cell.angle_beta   90.00
_cell.angle_gamma   90.00
#
_symmetry.space_group_name_H-M   'P 1'
#
loop_
_entity.id
_entity.type
_entity.pdbx_description
1 polymer ?
#
loop_
_entity_poly.entity_id
_entity_poly.type
_entity_poly.pdbx_seq_one_letter_code
_entity_poly.pdbx_strand_id
1 'polypeptide(L)' 'AEIDQINILQASYKAMHLAIAQLNTQPDLLLIDGNRFKPYPTIPHQCIIKGDGKFA' A
#
# COMPACT_ATOMS: atom_id res chain seq x y z
N ALA A 1 -0.76 9.19 -18.44
CA ALA A 1 -0.76 10.60 -18.01
C ALA A 1 -0.20 10.74 -16.60
N GLU A 2 -0.86 10.24 -15.55
CA GLU A 2 -0.37 10.44 -14.17
C GLU A 2 0.90 9.62 -13.85
N ILE A 3 0.94 8.34 -14.23
CA ILE A 3 2.13 7.47 -14.05
C ILE A 3 3.38 8.12 -14.67
N ASP A 4 3.22 8.79 -15.82
CA ASP A 4 4.32 9.44 -16.53
C ASP A 4 4.87 10.66 -15.77
N GLN A 5 4.05 11.29 -14.92
CA GLN A 5 4.42 12.46 -14.11
C GLN A 5 5.11 12.09 -12.79
N ILE A 6 4.66 11.01 -12.15
CA ILE A 6 5.12 10.63 -10.80
C ILE A 6 5.94 9.34 -10.77
N ASN A 7 6.16 8.68 -11.92
CA ASN A 7 6.69 7.33 -12.08
C ASN A 7 5.81 6.21 -11.50
N ILE A 8 6.07 4.99 -11.98
CA ILE A 8 5.25 3.81 -11.64
C ILE A 8 5.27 3.49 -10.15
N LEU A 9 6.39 3.70 -9.45
CA LEU A 9 6.50 3.41 -8.03
C LEU A 9 5.62 4.34 -7.18
N GLN A 10 5.62 5.64 -7.48
CA GLN A 10 4.75 6.57 -6.75
C GLN A 10 3.28 6.37 -7.10
N ALA A 11 2.98 6.07 -8.35
CA ALA A 11 1.62 5.75 -8.77
C ALA A 11 1.07 4.52 -8.03
N SER A 12 1.89 3.48 -7.84
CA SER A 12 1.51 2.31 -7.03
C SER A 12 1.18 2.68 -5.58
N TYR A 13 2.02 3.49 -4.91
CA TYR A 13 1.72 3.94 -3.54
C TYR A 13 0.46 4.78 -3.47
N LYS A 14 0.26 5.69 -4.44
CA LYS A 14 -0.95 6.51 -4.50
C LYS A 14 -2.20 5.63 -4.66
N ALA A 15 -2.15 4.64 -5.53
CA ALA A 15 -3.25 3.70 -5.72
C ALA A 15 -3.55 2.91 -4.43
N MET A 16 -2.52 2.42 -3.73
CA MET A 16 -2.69 1.72 -2.44
C MET A 16 -3.31 2.63 -1.38
N HIS A 17 -2.87 3.89 -1.26
CA HIS A 17 -3.44 4.86 -0.32
C HIS A 17 -4.91 5.17 -0.64
N LEU A 18 -5.26 5.31 -1.93
CA LEU A 18 -6.64 5.52 -2.37
C LEU A 18 -7.52 4.29 -2.07
N ALA A 19 -6.98 3.08 -2.19
CA ALA A 19 -7.70 1.85 -1.85
C ALA A 19 -7.98 1.77 -0.34
N ILE A 20 -7.00 2.10 0.50
CA ILE A 20 -7.16 2.15 1.96
C ILE A 20 -8.21 3.20 2.36
N ALA A 21 -8.18 4.38 1.73
CA ALA A 21 -9.14 5.46 2.01
C ALA A 21 -10.60 5.09 1.67
N GLN A 22 -10.81 4.11 0.79
CA GLN A 22 -12.13 3.61 0.40
C GLN A 22 -12.63 2.46 1.29
N LEU A 23 -11.83 2.00 2.25
CA LEU A 23 -12.30 1.01 3.23
C LEU A 23 -13.27 1.67 4.21
N ASN A 24 -14.46 1.09 4.35
CA ASN A 24 -15.44 1.52 5.34
C ASN A 24 -15.01 1.25 6.79
N THR A 25 -14.08 0.31 6.97
CA THR A 25 -13.52 -0.05 8.29
C THR A 25 -12.05 0.35 8.30
N GLN A 26 -11.63 0.99 9.39
CA GLN A 26 -10.22 1.32 9.58
C GLN A 26 -9.47 0.06 10.06
N PRO A 27 -8.52 -0.48 9.30
CA PRO A 27 -7.72 -1.61 9.75
C PRO A 27 -6.73 -1.17 10.84
N ASP A 28 -6.42 -2.07 11.77
CA ASP A 28 -5.41 -1.83 12.81
C ASP A 28 -3.97 -1.97 12.29
N LEU A 29 -3.77 -2.73 11.21
CA LEU A 29 -2.48 -2.99 10.59
C LEU A 29 -2.63 -3.22 9.08
N LEU A 30 -1.75 -2.60 8.29
CA LEU A 30 -1.65 -2.83 6.85
C LEU A 30 -0.53 -3.83 6.53
N LEU A 31 -0.88 -4.94 5.91
CA LEU A 31 0.10 -5.89 5.38
C LEU A 31 0.34 -5.59 3.90
N ILE A 32 1.53 -5.11 3.57
CA ILE A 32 1.88 -4.69 2.22
C ILE A 32 2.84 -5.70 1.61
N ASP A 33 2.50 -6.24 0.45
CA ASP A 33 3.41 -7.08 -0.31
C ASP A 33 4.50 -6.22 -0.95
N GLY A 34 5.75 -6.57 -0.66
CA GLY A 34 6.92 -5.85 -1.13
C GLY A 34 7.92 -5.53 -0.01
N ASN A 35 8.95 -4.77 -0.37
CA ASN A 35 10.01 -4.37 0.54
C ASN A 35 9.92 -2.92 0.99
N ARG A 36 9.01 -2.13 0.41
CA ARG A 36 8.88 -0.70 0.64
C ARG A 36 7.42 -0.27 0.52
N PHE A 37 7.01 0.60 1.44
CA PHE A 37 5.71 1.24 1.42
C PHE A 37 5.83 2.67 1.97
N LYS A 38 5.00 3.58 1.45
CA LYS A 38 4.87 4.90 2.05
C LYS A 38 3.89 4.81 3.22
N PRO A 39 4.27 5.19 4.45
CA PRO A 39 3.37 5.13 5.60
C PRO A 39 2.03 5.79 5.30
N TYR A 40 0.94 5.09 5.59
CA TYR A 40 -0.39 5.69 5.57
C TYR A 40 -0.62 6.40 6.91
N PRO A 41 -1.29 7.57 6.94
CA PRO A 41 -1.55 8.27 8.19
C PRO A 41 -2.26 7.35 9.19
N THR A 42 -1.83 7.43 10.45
CA THR A 42 -2.45 6.78 11.63
C THR A 42 -2.48 5.25 11.68
N ILE A 43 -2.21 4.55 10.59
CA ILE A 43 -2.26 3.07 10.54
C ILE A 43 -0.84 2.51 10.36
N PRO A 44 -0.34 1.68 11.29
CA PRO A 44 0.94 1.01 11.12
C PRO A 44 0.89 0.06 9.92
N HIS A 45 2.04 -0.16 9.29
CA HIS A 45 2.15 -1.08 8.16
C HIS A 45 3.36 -1.99 8.33
N GLN A 46 3.27 -3.18 7.75
CA GLN A 46 4.34 -4.14 7.68
C GLN A 46 4.54 -4.57 6.23
N CYS A 47 5.77 -4.42 5.75
CA CYS A 47 6.15 -4.87 4.42
C CYS A 47 6.59 -6.34 4.49
N ILE A 48 6.00 -7.19 3.66
CA ILE A 48 6.32 -8.61 3.58
C ILE A 48 6.82 -8.89 2.17
N ILE A 49 8.08 -9.30 2.05
CA ILE A 49 8.66 -9.69 0.76
C ILE A 49 8.07 -11.06 0.37
N LYS A 50 7.40 -11.13 -0.79
CA LYS A 50 6.68 -12.32 -1.27
C LYS A 50 5.52 -12.72 -0.34
N GLY A 51 4.71 -11.74 0.05
CA GLY A 51 3.55 -11.93 0.91
C GLY A 51 2.41 -12.67 0.21
N ASP A 52 2.32 -12.51 -1.11
CA ASP A 52 1.43 -13.23 -2.03
C ASP A 52 1.50 -14.76 -1.87
N GLY A 53 2.65 -15.31 -1.49
CA GLY A 53 2.82 -16.74 -1.22
C GLY A 53 2.65 -17.18 0.24
N LYS A 54 2.44 -16.25 1.18
CA LYS A 54 2.43 -16.53 2.64
C LYS A 54 1.08 -16.38 3.32
N PHE A 55 0.22 -15.53 2.79
CA PHE A 55 -1.11 -15.28 3.35
C PHE A 55 -2.14 -15.55 2.24
N ALA A 56 -2.84 -16.68 2.36
CA ALA A 56 -3.91 -17.13 1.48
C ALA A 56 -5.19 -17.33 2.28
#